data_AF-A0A4V2ZH02-F1
#
_entry.id   AF-A0A4V2ZH02-F1
#
_cell.length_a   1.000
_cell.length_b   1.000
_cell.length_c   1.000
_cell.angle_alpha   90.00
_cell.angle_beta   90.00
_cell.angle_gamma   90.00
#
_symmetry.space_group_name_H-M   'P 1'
#
loop_
_entity.id
_entity.type
_entity.pdbx_description
1 polymer ?
#
loop_
_entity_poly.entity_id
_entity_poly.type
_entity_poly.pdbx_seq_one_letter_code
_entity_poly.pdbx_strand_id
1 'polypeptide(L)'
;MHKTVELVDNNFSGISVLTSIASPQYGVRRLTPIECERLQGFPDNFTQIPYKGKDTDSCPVGPRYKALGNSIAVVVLTWIGKRIKGELERLRVVA
;
A
#
# COMPACT_ATOMS: atom_id res chain seq x y z
N MET A 1 1.28 -25.87 -8.25
CA MET A 1 2.69 -25.95 -7.84
C MET A 1 3.50 -25.13 -8.85
N HIS A 2 4.09 -24.03 -8.37
CA HIS A 2 5.09 -23.16 -8.99
C HIS A 2 5.13 -22.99 -10.52
N LYS A 3 4.80 -21.78 -10.99
CA LYS A 3 5.68 -21.07 -11.94
C LYS A 3 5.87 -19.64 -11.46
N THR A 4 6.97 -19.45 -10.75
CA THR A 4 7.60 -18.16 -10.45
C THR A 4 7.99 -17.54 -11.78
N VAL A 5 7.57 -16.31 -12.03
CA VAL A 5 8.09 -15.49 -13.13
C VAL A 5 9.59 -15.30 -12.87
N GLU A 6 10.41 -15.89 -13.72
CA GLU A 6 11.85 -15.75 -13.68
C GLU A 6 12.21 -14.28 -13.87
N LEU A 7 12.99 -13.78 -12.91
CA LEU A 7 13.69 -12.51 -13.01
C LEU A 7 14.73 -12.66 -14.12
N VAL A 8 14.56 -11.90 -15.20
CA VAL A 8 15.49 -11.82 -16.31
C VAL A 8 16.88 -11.42 -15.77
N ASP A 9 17.87 -12.26 -16.08
CA ASP A 9 19.26 -12.10 -15.69
C ASP A 9 19.86 -10.78 -16.21
N ASN A 10 20.34 -9.93 -15.30
CA ASN A 10 21.13 -8.74 -15.62
C ASN A 10 22.57 -9.15 -15.95
N ASN A 11 22.79 -9.70 -17.13
CA ASN A 11 24.12 -9.86 -17.71
C ASN A 11 24.29 -8.90 -18.90
N PHE A 12 24.81 -7.70 -18.65
CA PHE A 12 25.48 -6.93 -19.70
C PHE A 12 26.68 -6.19 -19.12
N SER A 13 27.78 -6.95 -19.05
CA SER A 13 29.13 -6.44 -18.82
C SER A 13 29.58 -5.59 -20.01
N GLY A 14 29.75 -4.28 -19.78
CA GLY A 14 30.64 -3.43 -20.57
C GLY A 14 30.02 -2.84 -21.83
N ILE A 15 29.57 -1.59 -21.72
CA ILE A 15 29.72 -0.54 -22.74
C ILE A 15 29.48 0.80 -22.02
N SER A 16 30.47 1.68 -22.08
CA SER A 16 30.36 3.08 -21.67
C SER A 16 29.59 3.84 -22.75
N VAL A 17 28.33 4.19 -22.46
CA VAL A 17 27.66 5.28 -23.17
C VAL A 17 26.93 6.11 -22.12
N LEU A 18 27.21 7.41 -22.16
CA LEU A 18 26.38 8.45 -21.58
C LEU A 18 25.00 8.40 -22.24
N THR A 19 24.19 7.41 -21.88
CA THR A 19 22.80 7.35 -22.30
C THR A 19 22.03 8.15 -21.27
N SER A 20 21.69 9.39 -21.65
CA SER A 20 20.60 10.15 -21.04
C SER A 20 19.42 9.19 -20.81
N ILE A 21 19.22 8.75 -19.57
CA ILE A 21 17.99 8.05 -19.18
C ILE A 21 16.94 9.15 -19.06
N ALA A 22 16.54 9.70 -20.20
CA ALA A 22 15.28 10.39 -20.31
C ALA A 22 14.25 9.32 -19.98
N SER A 23 13.82 9.30 -18.72
CA SER A 23 12.59 8.63 -18.35
C SER A 23 11.55 9.12 -19.36
N PRO A 24 10.80 8.23 -20.04
CA PRO A 24 9.68 8.69 -20.82
C PRO A 24 8.84 9.55 -19.86
N GLN A 25 8.61 10.83 -20.19
CA GLN A 25 7.88 11.75 -19.32
C GLN A 25 6.48 11.21 -18.96
N TYR A 26 6.01 10.19 -19.69
CA TYR A 26 4.79 9.43 -19.44
C TYR A 26 5.06 7.93 -19.60
N GLY A 27 4.93 7.18 -18.50
CA GLY A 27 4.99 5.71 -18.49
C GLY A 27 3.93 5.14 -17.54
N VAL A 28 3.24 4.06 -17.94
CA VAL A 28 2.23 3.40 -17.10
C VAL A 28 2.94 2.56 -16.05
N ARG A 29 2.68 2.84 -14.76
CA ARG A 29 3.15 2.01 -13.64
C ARG A 29 2.02 1.69 -12.68
N ARG A 30 2.22 0.64 -11.87
CA ARG A 30 1.35 0.36 -10.72
C ARG A 30 1.58 1.40 -9.62
N LEU A 31 0.54 1.67 -8.85
CA LEU A 31 0.65 2.41 -7.59
C LEU A 31 1.51 1.61 -6.62
N THR A 32 2.31 2.30 -5.81
CA THR A 32 3.09 1.74 -4.70
C THR A 32 2.18 1.48 -3.50
N PRO A 33 2.59 0.64 -2.53
CA PRO A 33 1.80 0.40 -1.32
C PRO A 33 1.53 1.68 -0.53
N ILE A 34 2.50 2.60 -0.44
CA ILE A 34 2.36 3.89 0.26
C ILE A 34 1.32 4.77 -0.45
N GLU A 35 1.33 4.80 -1.79
CA GLU A 35 0.30 5.53 -2.54
C GLU A 35 -1.09 4.95 -2.28
N CYS A 36 -1.22 3.63 -2.24
CA CYS A 36 -2.49 2.97 -1.89
C CYS A 36 -2.91 3.22 -0.44
N GLU A 37 -1.99 3.25 0.53
CA GLU A 37 -2.25 3.63 1.93
C GLU A 37 -2.85 5.03 2.01
N ARG A 38 -2.19 6.01 1.37
CA ARG A 38 -2.63 7.41 1.33
C ARG A 38 -3.98 7.56 0.66
N LEU A 39 -4.22 6.87 -0.46
CA LEU A 39 -5.52 6.89 -1.15
C LEU A 39 -6.66 6.40 -0.26
N GLN A 40 -6.40 5.40 0.61
CA GLN A 40 -7.39 4.90 1.56
C GLN A 40 -7.48 5.75 2.84
N GLY A 41 -6.54 6.69 3.05
CA GLY A 41 -6.46 7.53 4.26
C GLY A 41 -5.73 6.88 5.43
N PHE A 42 -4.91 5.86 5.18
CA PHE A 42 -3.99 5.29 6.18
C PHE A 42 -2.71 6.13 6.30
N PRO A 43 -2.04 6.10 7.46
CA PRO A 43 -0.72 6.70 7.61
C PRO A 43 0.32 5.93 6.77
N ASP A 44 1.45 6.58 6.48
CA ASP A 44 2.53 5.96 5.72
C ASP A 44 3.06 4.71 6.46
N ASN A 45 3.28 3.64 5.70
CA ASN A 45 3.75 2.33 6.19
C ASN A 45 2.80 1.62 7.15
N PHE A 46 1.51 1.98 7.16
CA PHE A 46 0.49 1.32 7.99
C PHE A 46 0.42 -0.19 7.76
N THR A 47 0.64 -0.65 6.52
CA THR A 47 0.59 -2.09 6.19
C THR A 47 1.95 -2.79 6.26
N GLN A 48 3.02 -2.08 6.61
CA GLN A 48 4.37 -2.63 6.77
C GLN A 48 4.52 -3.30 8.14
N ILE A 49 3.87 -4.45 8.30
CA ILE A 49 3.87 -5.23 9.53
C ILE A 49 4.86 -6.41 9.47
N PRO A 50 5.33 -6.93 10.62
CA PRO A 50 6.14 -8.15 10.65
C PRO A 50 5.42 -9.31 9.94
N TYR A 51 6.16 -10.08 9.15
CA TYR A 51 5.58 -11.15 8.33
C TYR A 51 6.33 -12.46 8.52
N LYS A 52 5.61 -13.52 8.93
CA LYS A 52 6.17 -14.88 9.18
C LYS A 52 7.40 -14.86 10.11
N GLY A 53 7.33 -14.09 11.19
CA GLY A 53 8.41 -14.00 12.19
C GLY A 53 9.61 -13.16 11.74
N LYS A 54 9.52 -12.44 10.62
CA LYS A 54 10.53 -11.49 10.17
C LYS A 54 10.11 -10.05 10.48
N ASP A 55 11.10 -9.17 10.62
CA ASP A 55 10.92 -7.75 10.90
C ASP A 55 10.10 -7.02 9.82
N THR A 56 9.61 -5.83 10.17
CA THR A 56 8.77 -4.96 9.32
C THR A 56 9.41 -4.65 7.97
N ASP A 57 10.75 -4.53 7.92
CA ASP A 57 11.49 -4.20 6.70
C ASP A 57 11.52 -5.36 5.70
N SER A 58 11.31 -6.58 6.19
CA SER A 58 11.20 -7.78 5.36
C SER A 58 9.77 -8.07 4.91
N CYS A 59 8.83 -7.14 5.11
CA CYS A 59 7.44 -7.32 4.74
C CYS A 59 7.27 -7.37 3.21
N PRO A 60 6.81 -8.49 2.63
CA PRO A 60 6.62 -8.60 1.19
C PRO A 60 5.49 -7.69 0.69
N VAL A 61 5.64 -7.17 -0.53
CA VAL A 61 4.71 -6.22 -1.15
C VAL A 61 3.32 -6.83 -1.43
N GLY A 62 3.25 -8.11 -1.78
CA GLY A 62 1.98 -8.78 -2.11
C GLY A 62 0.96 -8.75 -0.97
N PRO A 63 1.32 -9.18 0.26
CA PRO A 63 0.46 -9.04 1.43
C PRO A 63 0.01 -7.62 1.74
N ARG A 64 0.86 -6.61 1.49
CA ARG A 64 0.47 -5.19 1.66
C ARG A 64 -0.68 -4.82 0.73
N TYR A 65 -0.59 -5.14 -0.56
CA TYR A 65 -1.71 -4.89 -1.49
C TYR A 65 -2.97 -5.69 -1.14
N LYS A 66 -2.84 -6.94 -0.72
CA LYS A 66 -4.00 -7.75 -0.29
C LYS A 66 -4.69 -7.14 0.93
N ALA A 67 -3.92 -6.66 1.91
CA ALA A 67 -4.45 -6.01 3.09
C ALA A 67 -5.19 -4.71 2.71
N LEU A 68 -4.57 -3.86 1.88
CA LEU A 68 -5.19 -2.61 1.41
C LEU A 68 -6.45 -2.85 0.58
N GLY A 69 -6.43 -3.83 -0.32
CA GLY A 69 -7.57 -4.16 -1.18
C GLY A 69 -8.77 -4.73 -0.42
N ASN A 70 -8.53 -5.43 0.68
CA ASN A 70 -9.59 -5.93 1.58
C ASN A 70 -9.97 -4.93 2.68
N SER A 71 -9.31 -3.78 2.74
CA SER A 71 -9.56 -2.76 3.74
C SER A 71 -10.74 -1.86 3.35
N ILE A 72 -10.99 -0.87 4.20
CA ILE A 72 -11.95 0.21 3.95
C ILE A 72 -11.22 1.54 3.74
N ALA A 73 -11.92 2.50 3.12
CA ALA A 73 -11.47 3.88 3.07
C ALA A 73 -11.71 4.56 4.42
N VAL A 74 -10.63 4.92 5.13
CA VAL A 74 -10.65 5.54 6.46
C VAL A 74 -11.47 6.83 6.48
N VAL A 75 -11.41 7.60 5.39
CA VAL A 75 -12.15 8.86 5.25
C VAL A 75 -13.67 8.66 5.34
N VAL A 76 -14.20 7.58 4.76
CA VAL A 76 -15.64 7.27 4.78
C VAL A 76 -16.03 6.73 6.16
N LEU A 77 -15.25 5.79 6.70
CA LEU A 77 -15.53 5.23 8.02
C LEU A 77 -15.53 6.30 9.10
N THR A 78 -14.61 7.26 9.04
CA THR A 78 -14.54 8.39 9.98
C THR A 78 -15.80 9.24 9.93
N TRP A 79 -16.35 9.49 8.74
CA TRP A 79 -17.59 10.27 8.58
C TRP A 79 -18.81 9.55 9.17
N ILE A 80 -18.91 8.24 8.96
CA ILE A 80 -19.98 7.40 9.52
C ILE A 80 -19.83 7.32 11.05
N GLY A 81 -18.63 7.03 11.55
CA GLY A 81 -18.34 6.88 12.97
C GLY A 81 -18.68 8.12 13.79
N LYS A 82 -18.45 9.32 13.25
CA LYS A 82 -18.86 10.58 13.90
C LYS A 82 -20.38 10.67 14.14
N ARG A 83 -21.19 10.18 13.21
CA ARG A 83 -22.65 10.17 13.34
C ARG A 83 -23.12 9.12 14.34
N ILE A 84 -22.57 7.91 14.25
CA ILE A 84 -22.86 6.84 15.22
C ILE A 84 -22.54 7.33 16.63
N LYS A 85 -21.36 7.96 16.82
CA LYS A 85 -20.99 8.54 18.11
C LYS A 85 -21.99 9.60 18.57
N GLY A 86 -22.38 10.52 17.69
CA GLY A 86 -23.37 11.56 18.02
C GLY A 86 -24.70 10.97 18.50
N GLU A 87 -25.18 9.92 17.84
CA GLU A 87 -26.43 9.26 18.23
C GLU A 87 -26.29 8.46 19.54
N LEU A 88 -25.15 7.80 19.75
CA LEU A 88 -24.89 7.09 21.00
C LEU A 88 -24.86 8.05 22.20
N GLU A 89 -24.23 9.23 22.07
CA GLU A 89 -24.25 10.23 23.13
C GLU A 89 -25.66 10.80 23.36
N ARG A 90 -26.47 10.97 22.30
CA ARG A 90 -27.87 11.39 22.43
C ARG A 90 -28.69 10.38 23.25
N LEU A 91 -28.54 9.09 22.95
CA LEU A 91 -29.25 8.02 23.66
C LEU A 91 -28.81 7.91 25.13
N ARG A 92 -27.54 8.13 25.43
CA ARG A 92 -27.02 8.12 26.81
C ARG A 92 -27.56 9.22 27.71
N VAL A 93 -28.00 10.34 27.16
CA VAL A 93 -28.60 11.45 27.94
C VAL A 93 -30.08 11.19 28.27
N VAL A 94 -30.74 10.29 27.53
CA VAL A 94 -32.18 10.00 27.65
C VAL A 94 -32.45 8.76 28.53
N ALA A 95 -31.45 7.90 28.73
CA ALA A 95 -31.51 6.71 29.58
C ALA A 95 -30.97 7.00 30.99
#